data_AF-A0A9D4FI10-F1
#
_entry.id   AF-A0A9D4FI10-F1
#
_cell.length_a   1.000
_cell.length_b   1.000
_cell.length_c   1.000
_cell.angle_alpha   90.00
_cell.angle_beta   90.00
_cell.angle_gamma   90.00
#
_symmetry.space_group_name_H-M   'P 1'
#
loop_
_entity.id
_entity.type
_entity.pdbx_description
1 polymer ?
#
loop_
_entity_poly.entity_id
_entity_poly.type
_entity_poly.pdbx_seq_one_letter_code
_entity_poly.pdbx_strand_id
1 'polypeptide(L)' 'MSWEIPDDVLSHVTAELDLDWIVYKKVHNKTFDGVKEEMVRRLYWEDTLRFIREHNLRYDRGEVTYTVGENQFADMVG' A
#
# COMPACT_ATOMS: atom_id res chain seq x y z
N MET A 1 8.09 21.49 -8.24
CA MET A 1 7.05 20.91 -7.38
C MET A 1 7.59 19.57 -6.91
N SER A 2 8.23 19.57 -5.74
CA SER A 2 8.59 18.35 -5.01
C SER A 2 7.57 18.27 -3.90
N TRP A 3 6.66 17.30 -3.98
CA TRP A 3 5.76 17.05 -2.86
C TRP A 3 6.59 16.29 -1.82
N GLU A 4 7.05 17.01 -0.81
CA GLU A 4 7.60 16.36 0.37
C GLU A 4 6.43 15.73 1.11
N ILE A 5 6.43 14.40 1.19
CA ILE A 5 5.40 13.64 1.88
C ILE A 5 5.60 13.89 3.37
N PRO A 6 4.57 14.38 4.10
CA PRO A 6 4.65 14.59 5.53
C PRO A 6 5.04 13.32 6.29
N ASP A 7 5.97 13.43 7.24
CA ASP A 7 6.53 12.31 8.01
C ASP A 7 5.47 11.51 8.80
N ASP A 8 4.30 12.09 9.09
CA ASP A 8 3.18 11.43 9.76
C ASP A 8 2.38 10.48 8.85
N VAL A 9 2.50 10.66 7.52
CA VAL A 9 1.95 9.74 6.51
C VAL A 9 2.89 8.55 6.28
N LEU A 10 4.20 8.70 6.52
CA LEU A 10 5.22 7.64 6.48
C LEU A 10 5.14 6.71 7.70
N SER A 11 3.96 6.15 7.95
CA SER A 11 3.71 5.28 9.09
C SER A 11 4.21 3.85 8.82
N HIS A 12 5.43 3.60 9.28
CA HIS A 12 6.07 2.31 9.59
C HIS A 12 5.87 1.19 8.56
N VAL A 13 6.87 0.97 7.71
CA VAL A 13 7.06 -0.34 7.07
C VAL A 13 7.16 -1.39 8.18
N THR A 14 6.24 -2.35 8.18
CA THR A 14 6.18 -3.39 9.20
C THR A 14 6.80 -4.68 8.71
N ALA A 15 7.62 -5.32 9.55
CA ALA A 15 8.20 -6.63 9.25
C ALA A 15 7.14 -7.75 9.13
N GLU A 16 5.96 -7.54 9.71
CA GLU A 16 4.84 -8.47 9.65
C GLU A 16 4.32 -8.66 8.22
N LEU A 17 4.42 -7.62 7.39
CA LEU A 17 3.93 -7.64 6.01
C LEU A 17 5.01 -8.04 4.99
N ASP A 18 6.21 -8.43 5.41
CA ASP A 18 7.32 -8.73 4.48
C ASP A 18 7.02 -9.93 3.58
N LEU A 19 6.35 -10.96 4.11
CA LEU A 19 5.93 -12.10 3.31
C LEU A 19 4.86 -11.68 2.28
N ASP A 20 3.91 -10.84 2.69
CA ASP A 20 2.86 -10.32 1.82
C ASP A 20 3.45 -9.42 0.73
N TRP A 21 4.53 -8.67 1.01
CA TRP A 21 5.29 -7.94 -0.02
C TRP A 21 5.78 -8.84 -1.13
N ILE A 22 6.38 -9.97 -0.74
CA ILE A 22 7.00 -10.92 -1.66
C ILE A 22 5.92 -11.56 -2.51
N VAL A 23 4.77 -11.90 -1.90
CA VAL A 23 3.61 -12.43 -2.62
C VAL A 23 3.05 -11.38 -3.58
N TYR A 24 2.80 -10.15 -3.15
CA TYR A 24 2.32 -9.05 -3.98
C TYR A 24 3.20 -8.85 -5.22
N LYS A 25 4.52 -8.69 -5.01
CA LYS A 25 5.48 -8.52 -6.11
C LYS A 25 5.44 -9.70 -7.08
N LYS A 26 5.33 -10.93 -6.58
CA LYS A 26 5.26 -12.13 -7.40
C LYS A 26 3.96 -12.22 -8.20
N VAL A 27 2.82 -11.93 -7.58
CA VAL A 27 1.50 -11.98 -8.22
C VAL A 27 1.39 -10.94 -9.32
N HIS A 28 1.98 -9.76 -9.12
CA HIS A 28 1.91 -8.64 -10.08
C HIS A 28 3.18 -8.45 -10.92
N ASN A 29 4.10 -9.42 -10.92
CA ASN A 29 5.38 -9.39 -11.65
C ASN A 29 6.15 -8.06 -11.48
N LYS A 30 6.25 -7.58 -10.24
CA LYS A 30 6.92 -6.32 -9.91
C LYS A 30 8.43 -6.50 -9.79
N THR A 31 9.17 -5.61 -10.44
CA THR A 31 10.62 -5.46 -10.33
C THR A 31 10.93 -3.98 -10.19
N PHE A 32 11.84 -3.62 -9.29
CA PHE A 32 12.19 -2.23 -9.00
C PHE A 32 13.69 -2.02 -9.18
N ASP A 33 14.08 -0.81 -9.58
CA ASP A 33 15.46 -0.43 -9.85
C ASP A 33 16.20 -0.10 -8.54
N GLY A 34 16.43 -1.14 -7.76
CA GLY A 34 17.23 -1.12 -6.54
C GLY A 34 16.44 -0.82 -5.26
N VAL A 35 17.18 -0.84 -4.15
CA VAL A 35 16.62 -0.84 -2.79
C VAL A 35 15.82 0.42 -2.48
N LYS A 36 16.25 1.59 -2.98
CA LYS A 36 15.55 2.86 -2.71
C LYS A 36 14.15 2.88 -3.33
N GLU A 37 14.02 2.48 -4.60
CA GLU A 37 12.71 2.41 -5.23
C GLU A 37 11.84 1.37 -4.52
N GLU A 38 12.39 0.19 -4.24
CA GLU A 38 11.64 -0.87 -3.57
C GLU A 38 11.10 -0.43 -2.21
N MET A 39 11.88 0.30 -1.42
CA MET A 39 11.42 0.86 -0.14
C MET A 39 10.27 1.86 -0.32
N VAL A 40 10.35 2.74 -1.31
CA VAL A 40 9.27 3.71 -1.60
C VAL A 40 8.00 3.00 -2.07
N ARG A 41 8.13 1.98 -2.93
CA ARG A 41 7.01 1.17 -3.42
C ARG A 41 6.35 0.38 -2.30
N ARG A 42 7.17 -0.15 -1.40
CA ARG A 42 6.72 -0.83 -0.19
C ARG A 42 5.92 0.09 0.72
N LEU A 43 6.37 1.33 0.91
CA LEU A 43 5.65 2.34 1.68
C LEU A 43 4.25 2.61 1.10
N TYR A 44 4.14 2.83 -0.21
CA TYR A 44 2.84 3.06 -0.87
C TYR A 44 1.92 1.85 -0.81
N TRP A 45 2.50 0.66 -0.93
CA TRP A 45 1.75 -0.58 -0.81
C TRP A 45 1.17 -0.78 0.59
N GLU A 46 1.94 -0.56 1.65
CA GLU A 46 1.43 -0.64 3.03
C GLU A 46 0.37 0.43 3.32
N ASP A 47 0.51 1.63 2.74
CA ASP A 47 -0.51 2.68 2.85
C ASP A 47 -1.81 2.30 2.14
N THR A 48 -1.73 1.74 0.93
CA THR A 48 -2.89 1.24 0.20
C THR A 48 -3.60 0.13 0.97
N LEU A 49 -2.87 -0.80 1.61
CA LEU A 49 -3.48 -1.83 2.45
C LEU A 49 -4.22 -1.25 3.65
N ARG A 50 -3.68 -0.19 4.27
CA ARG A 50 -4.34 0.53 5.37
C ARG A 50 -5.64 1.18 4.89
N PHE A 51 -5.60 1.86 3.75
CA PHE A 51 -6.79 2.43 3.12
C PHE A 51 -7.85 1.36 2.83
N ILE A 52 -7.45 0.23 2.23
CA ILE A 52 -8.36 -0.89 1.94
C ILE A 52 -9.04 -1.38 3.21
N ARG A 53 -8.26 -1.58 4.27
CA ARG A 53 -8.76 -2.04 5.57
C ARG A 53 -9.77 -1.04 6.14
N GLU A 54 -9.41 0.24 6.20
CA GLU A 54 -10.30 1.27 6.76
C GLU A 54 -11.58 1.42 5.94
N HIS A 55 -11.48 1.45 4.61
CA HIS A 55 -12.63 1.53 3.71
C HIS A 55 -13.57 0.34 3.89
N ASN A 56 -13.04 -0.87 3.96
CA ASN A 56 -13.86 -2.07 4.14
C ASN A 56 -14.49 -2.13 5.55
N LEU A 57 -13.83 -1.62 6.59
CA LEU A 57 -14.46 -1.45 7.90
C LEU A 57 -15.62 -0.44 7.86
N ARG A 58 -15.51 0.63 7.05
CA ARG A 58 -16.62 1.58 6.82
C ARG A 58 -17.76 0.93 6.06
N TYR A 59 -17.45 0.06 5.09
CA TYR A 59 -18.45 -0.73 4.36
C TYR A 59 -19.22 -1.65 5.31
N ASP A 60 -18.52 -2.38 6.18
CA ASP A 60 -19.14 -3.28 7.17
C ASP A 60 -20.06 -2.52 8.15
N ARG A 61 -19.79 -1.24 8.40
CA ARG A 61 -20.65 -0.34 9.20
C ARG A 61 -21.79 0.32 8.40
N GLY A 62 -21.86 0.08 7.09
CA GLY A 62 -22.87 0.68 6.20
C GLY A 62 -22.63 2.16 5.86
N GLU A 63 -21.42 2.68 6.10
CA GLU A 63 -21.06 4.09 5.83
C GLU A 63 -20.69 4.34 4.36
N VAL A 64 -20.28 3.29 3.65
CA VAL A 64 -19.99 3.29 2.21
C VAL A 64 -20.66 2.08 1.57
N THR A 65 -20.90 2.15 0.26
CA THR A 65 -21.73 1.16 -0.46
C THR A 65 -20.94 0.12 -1.24
N TYR A 66 -19.60 0.16 -1.19
CA TYR A 66 -18.73 -0.77 -1.89
C TYR A 66 -17.50 -1.12 -1.05
N THR A 67 -16.83 -2.20 -1.44
CA THR A 67 -15.54 -2.63 -0.90
C THR A 67 -14.44 -2.40 -1.91
N VAL A 68 -13.21 -2.25 -1.45
CA VAL A 68 -12.00 -2.18 -2.27
C VAL A 68 -11.08 -3.36 -1.95
N GLY A 69 -10.15 -3.66 -2.85
CA GLY A 69 -9.19 -4.76 -2.69
C GLY A 69 -7.84 -4.43 -3.31
N GLU A 70 -6.82 -5.18 -2.90
CA GLU A 70 -5.47 -5.06 -3.43
C GLU A 70 -5.46 -5.39 -4.94
N ASN A 71 -4.70 -4.59 -5.70
CA ASN A 71 -4.51 -4.80 -7.13
C ASN A 71 -3.12 -4.32 -7.56
N GLN A 72 -2.79 -4.45 -8.85
CA GLN A 72 -1.47 -4.11 -9.39
C GLN A 72 -1.04 -2.65 -9.24
N PHE A 73 -1.92 -1.75 -8.81
CA PHE A 73 -1.65 -0.33 -8.57
C PHE A 73 -1.44 -0.02 -7.09
N ALA A 74 -1.44 -1.01 -6.19
CA ALA A 74 -1.32 -0.79 -4.77
C ALA A 74 0.03 -0.18 -4.35
N ASP A 75 1.08 -0.31 -5.17
CA ASP A 75 2.40 0.31 -4.96
C ASP A 75 2.55 1.70 -5.62
N MET A 76 1.45 2.30 -6.07
CA MET A 76 1.46 3.60 -6.74
C MET A 76 0.84 4.69 -5.85
N VAL A 77 1.40 5.90 -5.96
CA VAL A 77 0.80 7.11 -5.38
C VAL A 77 -0.46 7.47 -6.17
N GLY A 78 -1.51 7.84 -5.45
CA GLY A 78 -2.72 8.48 -6.00
C GLY A 78 -2.54 9.97 -6.21
#